data_AF-A0A949TGV9-F1
#
_entry.id   AF-A0A949TGV9-F1
#
_cell.length_a   1.000
_cell.length_b   1.000
_cell.length_c   1.000
_cell.angle_alpha   90.00
_cell.angle_beta   90.00
_cell.angle_gamma   90.00
#
_symmetry.space_group_name_H-M   'P 1'
#
loop_
_entity.id
_entity.type
_entity.pdbx_description
1 polymer ?
#
loop_
_entity_poly.entity_id
_entity_poly.type
_entity_poly.pdbx_seq_one_letter_code
_entity_poly.pdbx_strand_id
1 'polypeptide(L)'
;MIRRLTALLSNASPPADIGEVPSTPLADRLETLSRDPYLWVARPPLNIISVFDDLKYDRSDLDMMSAPMRERVINQMAPLGFRQTSGRILESSADDVRVIFPKFQALGASPFDIARYRDRRPQDYLALTPTQTACQLIDHYDHGEAVEQVKALITKQPINIYRLMDYLEHKPAHRDFLNAIGHLKFVQREALESEALKGRRALGSIG
;
A
#
# COMPACT_ATOMS: atom_id res chain seq x y z
N MET A 1 33.98 38.06 52.18
CA MET A 1 33.29 36.78 51.91
C MET A 1 33.57 36.43 50.45
N ILE A 2 34.53 35.54 50.14
CA ILE A 2 34.34 34.08 49.96
C ILE A 2 33.27 33.84 48.86
N ARG A 3 33.53 33.34 47.64
CA ARG A 3 34.28 32.13 47.24
C ARG A 3 34.58 32.14 45.73
N ARG A 4 35.75 31.61 45.36
CA ARG A 4 36.08 31.10 44.01
C ARG A 4 35.26 29.84 43.69
N LEU A 5 34.97 29.61 42.41
CA LEU A 5 35.06 28.26 41.81
C LEU A 5 35.19 28.34 40.29
N THR A 6 36.43 28.14 39.84
CA THR A 6 36.82 27.73 38.50
C THR A 6 36.46 26.26 38.31
N ALA A 7 36.03 25.86 37.10
CA ALA A 7 36.55 24.71 36.33
C ALA A 7 35.49 24.01 35.47
N LEU A 8 35.79 23.98 34.16
CA LEU A 8 35.80 22.81 33.27
C LEU A 8 34.58 21.89 33.24
N LEU A 9 34.00 21.76 32.05
CA LEU A 9 33.39 20.60 31.37
C LEU A 9 32.57 21.22 30.22
N SER A 10 32.64 20.83 28.95
CA SER A 10 33.40 19.84 28.20
C SER A 10 33.08 20.18 26.74
N ASN A 11 34.02 19.99 25.82
CA ASN A 11 33.74 19.98 24.39
C ASN A 11 32.62 18.98 24.08
N ALA A 12 31.40 19.47 23.92
CA ALA A 12 30.33 18.71 23.31
C ALA A 12 30.51 18.87 21.80
N SER A 13 31.08 17.85 21.17
CA SER A 13 30.94 17.67 19.72
C SER A 13 29.44 17.78 19.38
N PRO A 14 29.06 18.47 18.30
CA PRO A 14 27.68 18.47 17.87
C PRO A 14 27.23 17.02 17.63
N PRO A 15 25.98 16.65 18.00
CA PRO A 15 25.48 15.33 17.72
C PRO A 15 25.54 15.06 16.21
N ALA A 16 25.89 13.82 15.90
CA ALA A 16 26.07 13.30 14.56
C ALA A 16 24.97 13.73 13.60
N ASP A 17 25.41 14.17 12.42
CA ASP A 17 24.72 14.18 11.13
C ASP A 17 23.22 13.87 11.23
N ILE A 18 22.43 14.90 11.47
CA ILE A 18 20.98 14.87 11.25
C ILE A 18 20.86 14.79 9.73
N GLY A 19 20.87 13.56 9.21
CA GLY A 19 20.79 13.30 7.78
C GLY A 19 19.78 14.23 7.14
N GLU A 20 20.22 14.96 6.12
CA GLU A 20 19.47 15.96 5.39
C GLU A 20 17.99 15.57 5.29
N VAL A 21 17.11 16.33 5.97
CA VAL A 21 15.67 16.16 5.80
C VAL A 21 15.40 16.46 4.32
N PRO A 22 14.86 15.50 3.54
CA PRO A 22 14.65 15.72 2.12
C PRO A 22 13.75 16.94 1.93
N SER A 23 14.22 17.91 1.14
CA SER A 23 13.48 19.15 0.85
C SER A 23 12.17 18.92 0.07
N THR A 24 11.98 17.70 -0.43
CA THR A 24 10.82 17.28 -1.21
C THR A 24 9.78 16.56 -0.32
N PRO A 25 8.49 16.95 -0.36
CA PRO A 25 7.43 16.29 0.40
C PRO A 25 7.45 14.76 0.23
N LEU A 26 7.21 14.02 1.31
CA LEU A 26 7.16 12.55 1.27
C LEU A 26 6.22 12.02 0.18
N ALA A 27 5.07 12.69 -0.02
CA ALA A 27 4.10 12.32 -1.04
C ALA A 27 4.69 12.27 -2.46
N ASP A 28 5.63 13.16 -2.77
CA ASP A 28 6.27 13.23 -4.08
C ASP A 28 7.41 12.21 -4.19
N ARG A 29 8.11 11.94 -3.08
CA ARG A 29 9.09 10.84 -3.02
C ARG A 29 8.41 9.47 -3.17
N LEU A 30 7.22 9.29 -2.61
CA LEU A 30 6.43 8.06 -2.80
C LEU A 30 5.93 7.91 -4.24
N GLU A 31 5.89 8.97 -5.04
CA GLU A 31 5.55 8.88 -6.46
C GLU A 31 6.56 8.03 -7.24
N THR A 32 7.82 7.98 -6.80
CA THR A 32 8.82 7.13 -7.44
C THR A 32 8.45 5.65 -7.34
N LEU A 33 7.65 5.26 -6.33
CA LEU A 33 7.12 3.90 -6.23
C LEU A 33 6.19 3.55 -7.39
N SER A 34 5.54 4.54 -8.01
CA SER A 34 4.68 4.30 -9.18
C SER A 34 5.47 3.92 -10.44
N ARG A 35 6.81 4.05 -10.41
CA ARG A 35 7.71 3.52 -11.44
C ARG A 35 8.01 2.04 -11.23
N ASP A 36 7.85 1.55 -10.00
CA ASP A 36 7.95 0.13 -9.73
C ASP A 36 6.75 -0.55 -10.37
N PRO A 37 6.98 -1.53 -11.24
CA PRO A 37 5.90 -2.02 -12.06
C PRO A 37 5.01 -2.99 -11.25
N TYR A 38 5.38 -3.37 -10.02
CA TYR A 38 4.56 -4.15 -9.09
C TYR A 38 3.85 -3.32 -8.02
N LEU A 39 4.12 -2.00 -7.96
CA LEU A 39 3.53 -1.13 -6.95
C LEU A 39 2.58 -0.10 -7.57
N TRP A 40 1.61 0.31 -6.77
CA TRP A 40 0.69 1.38 -7.08
C TRP A 40 0.36 2.12 -5.80
N VAL A 41 0.24 3.45 -5.86
CA VAL A 41 0.02 4.28 -4.67
C VAL A 41 -1.32 4.99 -4.78
N ALA A 42 -2.23 4.68 -3.85
CA ALA A 42 -3.44 5.47 -3.62
C ALA A 42 -3.07 6.63 -2.68
N ARG A 43 -3.20 7.86 -3.20
CA ARG A 43 -2.94 9.10 -2.46
C ARG A 43 -4.02 9.36 -1.38
N PRO A 44 -3.86 10.42 -0.56
CA PRO A 44 -4.91 10.83 0.37
C PRO A 44 -6.30 10.89 -0.31
N PRO A 45 -7.37 10.51 0.40
CA PRO A 45 -7.39 10.20 1.83
C PRO A 45 -6.98 8.76 2.18
N LEU A 46 -6.76 7.89 1.19
CA LEU A 46 -6.59 6.46 1.46
C LEU A 46 -5.20 6.07 1.93
N ASN A 47 -4.13 6.70 1.41
CA ASN A 47 -2.74 6.38 1.75
C ASN A 47 -2.49 4.86 1.71
N ILE A 48 -2.60 4.27 0.51
CA ILE A 48 -2.40 2.84 0.29
C ILE A 48 -1.22 2.63 -0.66
N ILE A 49 -0.38 1.66 -0.33
CA ILE A 49 0.62 1.10 -1.24
C ILE A 49 0.09 -0.29 -1.63
N SER A 50 -0.44 -0.39 -2.84
CA SER A 50 -0.87 -1.65 -3.42
C SER A 50 0.32 -2.36 -4.05
N VAL A 51 0.54 -3.60 -3.69
CA VAL A 51 1.56 -4.47 -4.27
C VAL A 51 0.88 -5.68 -4.89
N PHE A 52 1.23 -6.05 -6.11
CA PHE A 52 0.76 -7.29 -6.75
C PHE A 52 1.90 -8.27 -7.02
N ASP A 53 1.54 -9.52 -7.23
CA ASP A 53 2.48 -10.62 -7.43
C ASP A 53 2.07 -11.46 -8.65
N ASP A 54 0.79 -11.82 -8.75
CA ASP A 54 0.28 -12.67 -9.82
C ASP A 54 -0.63 -11.91 -10.80
N LEU A 55 -0.69 -12.41 -12.03
CA LEU A 55 -1.61 -11.99 -13.08
C LEU A 55 -2.90 -12.82 -13.09
N LYS A 56 -2.85 -14.03 -12.53
CA LYS A 56 -3.96 -14.98 -12.52
C LYS A 56 -4.54 -15.08 -11.13
N TYR A 57 -5.86 -15.06 -11.06
CA TYR A 57 -6.62 -15.23 -9.83
C TYR A 57 -7.69 -16.29 -10.02
N ASP A 58 -7.70 -17.28 -9.15
CA ASP A 58 -8.84 -18.16 -8.90
C ASP A 58 -9.77 -17.50 -7.86
N ARG A 59 -11.08 -17.74 -7.96
CA ARG A 59 -12.06 -17.22 -6.98
C ARG A 59 -11.75 -17.65 -5.55
N SER A 60 -11.15 -18.83 -5.37
CA SER A 60 -10.76 -19.40 -4.08
C SER A 60 -9.46 -18.82 -3.50
N ASP A 61 -8.66 -18.11 -4.30
CA ASP A 61 -7.37 -17.57 -3.87
C ASP A 61 -7.52 -16.65 -2.69
N LEU A 62 -6.75 -16.93 -1.62
CA LEU A 62 -6.71 -16.09 -0.45
C LEU A 62 -6.15 -14.71 -0.79
N ASP A 63 -6.91 -13.67 -0.45
CA ASP A 63 -6.46 -12.29 -0.66
C ASP A 63 -5.55 -11.85 0.49
N MET A 64 -4.31 -12.33 0.44
CA MET A 64 -3.28 -12.13 1.44
C MET A 64 -1.96 -11.77 0.76
N MET A 65 -1.23 -10.83 1.36
CA MET A 65 0.09 -10.46 0.90
C MET A 65 1.10 -11.59 1.14
N SER A 66 1.75 -12.05 0.06
CA SER A 66 2.83 -13.04 0.10
C SER A 66 4.11 -12.47 0.71
N ALA A 67 5.05 -13.32 1.12
CA ALA A 67 6.36 -12.86 1.58
C ALA A 67 7.12 -12.04 0.52
N PRO A 68 7.20 -12.45 -0.77
CA PRO A 68 7.79 -11.65 -1.84
C PRO A 68 7.18 -10.25 -2.01
N MET A 69 5.85 -10.12 -1.88
CA MET A 69 5.18 -8.81 -1.93
C MET A 69 5.63 -7.91 -0.78
N ARG A 70 5.75 -8.45 0.44
CA ARG A 70 6.22 -7.71 1.61
C ARG A 70 7.66 -7.25 1.42
N GLU A 71 8.53 -8.15 0.98
CA GLU A 71 9.93 -7.86 0.71
C GLU A 71 10.08 -6.78 -0.37
N ARG A 72 9.25 -6.82 -1.43
CA ARG A 72 9.23 -5.79 -2.46
C ARG A 72 8.92 -4.41 -1.88
N VAL A 73 7.90 -4.30 -1.03
CA VAL A 73 7.58 -3.04 -0.34
C VAL A 73 8.74 -2.61 0.57
N ILE A 74 9.28 -3.51 1.39
CA ILE A 74 10.41 -3.20 2.28
C ILE A 74 11.60 -2.63 1.49
N ASN A 75 11.98 -3.31 0.41
CA ASN A 75 13.12 -2.93 -0.41
C ASN A 75 12.92 -1.58 -1.12
N GLN A 76 11.69 -1.26 -1.53
CA GLN A 76 11.39 0.03 -2.17
C GLN A 76 11.24 1.19 -1.18
N MET A 77 10.83 0.90 0.06
CA MET A 77 10.71 1.91 1.11
C MET A 77 12.06 2.23 1.77
N ALA A 78 13.00 1.28 1.79
CA ALA A 78 14.30 1.46 2.44
C ALA A 78 15.12 2.65 1.90
N PRO A 79 15.25 2.86 0.56
CA PRO A 79 15.91 4.05 0.00
C PRO A 79 15.22 5.37 0.37
N LEU A 80 13.94 5.34 0.76
CA LEU A 80 13.18 6.51 1.19
C LEU A 80 13.36 6.83 2.68
N GLY A 81 14.22 6.08 3.39
CA GLY A 81 14.52 6.29 4.81
C GLY A 81 13.68 5.45 5.77
N PHE A 82 12.82 4.56 5.27
CA PHE A 82 12.01 3.69 6.12
C PHE A 82 12.83 2.52 6.66
N ARG A 83 12.60 2.18 7.92
CA ARG A 83 13.21 1.02 8.58
C ARG A 83 12.14 0.12 9.16
N GLN A 84 12.38 -1.19 9.12
CA GLN A 84 11.48 -2.15 9.72
C GLN A 84 11.65 -2.16 11.24
N THR A 85 10.65 -1.66 11.97
CA THR A 85 10.65 -1.62 13.44
C THR A 85 9.96 -2.84 14.05
N SER A 86 9.11 -3.52 13.27
CA SER A 86 8.52 -4.80 13.64
C SER A 86 8.20 -5.62 12.39
N GLY A 87 7.78 -6.88 12.58
CA GLY A 87 7.28 -7.69 11.48
C GLY A 87 6.13 -7.06 10.68
N ARG A 88 5.55 -5.94 11.12
CA ARG A 88 4.34 -5.32 10.54
C ARG A 88 4.44 -3.83 10.25
N ILE A 89 5.53 -3.19 10.64
CA ILE A 89 5.65 -1.73 10.57
C ILE A 89 6.99 -1.40 9.95
N LEU A 90 6.94 -0.57 8.91
CA LEU A 90 8.07 0.24 8.47
C LEU A 90 7.85 1.66 8.95
N GLU A 91 8.89 2.31 9.41
CA GLU A 91 8.81 3.65 9.98
C GLU A 91 9.89 4.54 9.39
N SER A 92 9.51 5.75 8.99
CA SER A 92 10.43 6.86 8.73
C SER A 92 10.29 7.85 9.88
N SER A 93 11.28 7.88 10.78
CA SER A 93 11.31 8.84 11.87
C SER A 93 11.53 10.27 11.37
N ALA A 94 12.20 10.45 10.23
CA ALA A 94 12.39 11.75 9.59
C ALA A 94 11.07 12.35 9.10
N ASP A 95 10.14 11.51 8.66
CA ASP A 95 8.85 11.93 8.10
C ASP A 95 7.67 11.79 9.08
N ASP A 96 7.88 11.16 10.24
CA ASP A 96 6.82 10.72 11.15
C ASP A 96 5.71 9.90 10.46
N VAL A 97 6.10 9.01 9.55
CA VAL A 97 5.16 8.15 8.80
C VAL A 97 5.45 6.67 8.99
N ARG A 98 4.38 5.89 9.11
CA ARG A 98 4.44 4.42 9.16
C ARG A 98 3.81 3.83 7.91
N VAL A 99 4.43 2.76 7.40
CA VAL A 99 3.78 1.80 6.48
C VAL A 99 3.40 0.57 7.29
N ILE A 100 2.10 0.29 7.34
CA ILE A 100 1.52 -0.77 8.15
C ILE A 100 1.14 -1.92 7.23
N PHE A 101 1.62 -3.12 7.58
CA PHE A 101 1.13 -4.36 7.01
C PHE A 101 -0.03 -4.92 7.87
N PRO A 102 -1.28 -4.93 7.37
CA PRO A 102 -2.42 -5.41 8.14
C PRO A 102 -2.31 -6.88 8.53
N LYS A 103 -3.07 -7.28 9.56
CA LYS A 103 -3.06 -8.68 10.03
C LYS A 103 -4.15 -9.36 9.24
N PHE A 104 -3.86 -10.52 8.71
CA PHE A 104 -4.91 -11.43 8.35
C PHE A 104 -5.63 -11.90 9.63
N GLN A 105 -6.94 -11.67 9.75
CA GLN A 105 -7.68 -11.97 10.98
C GLN A 105 -8.21 -13.41 11.02
N ALA A 106 -8.71 -13.98 9.91
CA ALA A 106 -9.18 -15.37 9.84
C ALA A 106 -9.36 -15.85 8.38
N LEU A 107 -9.32 -17.17 8.16
CA LEU A 107 -9.69 -17.81 6.89
C LEU A 107 -11.17 -17.51 6.60
N GLY A 108 -11.45 -16.82 5.50
CA GLY A 108 -12.80 -16.36 5.12
C GLY A 108 -13.10 -14.89 5.43
N ALA A 109 -12.19 -14.17 6.10
CA ALA A 109 -12.36 -12.73 6.33
C ALA A 109 -12.48 -11.95 5.02
N SER A 110 -13.38 -10.96 5.02
CA SER A 110 -13.60 -10.09 3.87
C SER A 110 -12.38 -9.20 3.61
N PRO A 111 -11.94 -9.05 2.35
CA PRO A 111 -10.92 -8.07 2.01
C PRO A 111 -11.37 -6.62 2.29
N PHE A 112 -12.67 -6.36 2.41
CA PHE A 112 -13.19 -5.06 2.85
C PHE A 112 -12.85 -4.76 4.32
N ASP A 113 -12.78 -5.78 5.17
CA ASP A 113 -12.56 -5.59 6.61
C ASP A 113 -11.09 -5.35 6.98
N ILE A 114 -10.16 -5.47 6.03
CA ILE A 114 -8.71 -5.46 6.29
C ILE A 114 -8.22 -4.16 6.96
N ALA A 115 -8.84 -3.03 6.61
CA ALA A 115 -8.52 -1.71 7.14
C ALA A 115 -9.48 -1.27 8.27
N ARG A 116 -10.64 -1.92 8.41
CA ARG A 116 -11.77 -1.48 9.25
C ARG A 116 -11.47 -1.45 10.75
N TYR A 117 -10.57 -2.32 11.21
CA TYR A 117 -10.27 -2.52 12.63
C TYR A 117 -8.85 -2.07 13.03
N ARG A 118 -8.25 -1.16 12.26
CA ARG A 118 -6.89 -0.69 12.48
C ARG A 118 -6.89 0.80 12.81
N ASP A 119 -6.54 1.12 14.05
CA ASP A 119 -6.11 2.48 14.39
C ASP A 119 -4.89 2.82 13.54
N ARG A 120 -5.06 3.78 12.63
CA ARG A 120 -3.99 4.37 11.84
C ARG A 120 -4.09 5.89 11.92
N ARG A 121 -2.95 6.57 11.95
CA ARG A 121 -2.96 8.02 11.83
C ARG A 121 -3.26 8.41 10.39
N PRO A 122 -3.83 9.59 10.12
CA PRO A 122 -4.12 10.04 8.76
C PRO A 122 -2.90 10.02 7.83
N GLN A 123 -1.69 10.26 8.33
CA GLN A 123 -0.46 10.23 7.53
C GLN A 123 0.12 8.82 7.29
N ASP A 124 -0.37 7.80 8.01
CA ASP A 124 0.16 6.44 7.91
C ASP A 124 -0.40 5.72 6.67
N TYR A 125 0.46 4.93 6.02
CA TYR A 125 0.11 4.16 4.83
C TYR A 125 -0.23 2.71 5.18
N LEU A 126 -1.15 2.11 4.43
CA LEU A 126 -1.40 0.66 4.44
C LEU A 126 -0.72 0.01 3.23
N ALA A 127 0.01 -1.08 3.46
CA ALA A 127 0.45 -1.95 2.37
C ALA A 127 -0.60 -3.06 2.16
N LEU A 128 -1.22 -3.10 0.99
CA LEU A 128 -2.36 -3.97 0.67
C LEU A 128 -2.12 -4.75 -0.64
N THR A 129 -2.89 -5.83 -0.84
CA THR A 129 -3.03 -6.48 -2.15
C THR A 129 -3.89 -5.60 -3.09
N PRO A 130 -3.93 -5.88 -4.40
CA PRO A 130 -4.76 -5.11 -5.33
C PRO A 130 -6.26 -5.27 -5.05
N THR A 131 -6.70 -6.48 -4.71
CA THR A 131 -8.11 -6.74 -4.37
C THR A 131 -8.51 -6.03 -3.08
N GLN A 132 -7.67 -6.07 -2.03
CA GLN A 132 -7.88 -5.27 -0.81
C GLN A 132 -7.95 -3.78 -1.12
N THR A 133 -7.05 -3.29 -1.97
CA THR A 133 -7.03 -1.88 -2.41
C THR A 133 -8.32 -1.51 -3.11
N ALA A 134 -8.79 -2.34 -4.05
CA ALA A 134 -10.08 -2.14 -4.73
C ALA A 134 -11.25 -2.06 -3.74
N CYS A 135 -11.26 -2.91 -2.71
CA CYS A 135 -12.27 -2.84 -1.65
C CYS A 135 -12.27 -1.49 -0.93
N GLN A 136 -11.07 -0.97 -0.60
CA GLN A 136 -10.95 0.34 0.03
C GLN A 136 -11.40 1.48 -0.90
N LEU A 137 -11.12 1.39 -2.21
CA LEU A 137 -11.61 2.37 -3.19
C LEU A 137 -13.15 2.39 -3.22
N ILE A 138 -13.78 1.22 -3.23
CA ILE A 138 -15.24 1.08 -3.27
C ILE A 138 -15.92 1.61 -2.00
N ASP A 139 -15.30 1.42 -0.83
CA ASP A 139 -15.87 1.85 0.44
C ASP A 139 -15.72 3.36 0.72
N HIS A 140 -14.78 4.05 0.08
CA HIS A 140 -14.40 5.42 0.43
C HIS A 140 -14.72 6.47 -0.64
N TYR A 141 -14.86 6.07 -1.91
CA TYR A 141 -15.21 6.98 -2.99
C TYR A 141 -16.68 6.84 -3.38
N ASP A 142 -17.21 7.87 -4.05
CA ASP A 142 -18.52 7.75 -4.67
C ASP A 142 -18.50 6.72 -5.82
N HIS A 143 -19.67 6.31 -6.29
CA HIS A 143 -19.75 5.24 -7.29
C HIS A 143 -18.93 5.53 -8.56
N GLY A 144 -19.01 6.74 -9.10
CA GLY A 144 -18.33 7.08 -10.35
C GLY A 144 -16.82 7.11 -10.18
N GLU A 145 -16.34 7.76 -9.13
CA GLU A 145 -14.93 7.83 -8.80
C GLU A 145 -14.36 6.46 -8.43
N ALA A 146 -15.07 5.66 -7.64
CA ALA A 146 -14.67 4.30 -7.30
C ALA A 146 -14.45 3.43 -8.55
N VAL A 147 -15.35 3.51 -9.53
CA VAL A 147 -15.22 2.76 -10.80
C VAL A 147 -13.98 3.18 -11.56
N GLU A 148 -13.74 4.48 -11.71
CA GLU A 148 -12.55 4.98 -12.43
C GLU A 148 -11.25 4.66 -11.69
N GLN A 149 -11.22 4.74 -10.36
CA GLN A 149 -10.04 4.38 -9.57
C GLN A 149 -9.74 2.87 -9.64
N VAL A 150 -10.77 2.01 -9.54
CA VAL A 150 -10.60 0.56 -9.68
C VAL A 150 -10.16 0.20 -11.09
N LYS A 151 -10.69 0.87 -12.12
CA LYS A 151 -10.24 0.72 -13.50
C LYS A 151 -8.76 1.09 -13.65
N ALA A 152 -8.35 2.24 -13.11
CA ALA A 152 -6.95 2.69 -13.13
C ALA A 152 -6.03 1.69 -12.42
N LEU A 153 -6.47 1.10 -11.30
CA LEU A 153 -5.75 0.03 -10.61
C LEU A 153 -5.60 -1.21 -11.50
N ILE A 154 -6.70 -1.73 -12.05
CA ILE A 154 -6.74 -2.95 -12.89
C ILE A 154 -5.80 -2.87 -14.09
N THR A 155 -5.67 -1.69 -14.70
CA THR A 155 -4.76 -1.51 -15.85
C THR A 155 -3.28 -1.72 -15.50
N LYS A 156 -2.92 -1.63 -14.21
CA LYS A 156 -1.55 -1.80 -13.70
C LYS A 156 -1.38 -3.06 -12.86
N GLN A 157 -2.43 -3.47 -12.17
CA GLN A 157 -2.42 -4.54 -11.19
C GLN A 157 -3.77 -5.27 -11.28
N PRO A 158 -3.83 -6.48 -11.86
CA PRO A 158 -5.08 -7.22 -11.91
C PRO A 158 -5.58 -7.51 -10.49
N ILE A 159 -6.90 -7.65 -10.36
CA ILE A 159 -7.56 -7.97 -9.09
C ILE A 159 -8.37 -9.26 -9.21
N ASN A 160 -8.68 -9.88 -8.07
CA ASN A 160 -9.58 -11.01 -8.00
C ASN A 160 -11.04 -10.53 -8.03
N ILE A 161 -11.56 -10.24 -9.23
CA ILE A 161 -12.92 -9.71 -9.42
C ILE A 161 -13.98 -10.66 -8.86
N TYR A 162 -13.79 -11.98 -8.97
CA TYR A 162 -14.77 -12.94 -8.46
C TYR A 162 -14.84 -12.93 -6.94
N ARG A 163 -13.68 -12.88 -6.28
CA ARG A 163 -13.62 -12.74 -4.82
C ARG A 163 -14.20 -11.39 -4.38
N LEU A 164 -13.91 -10.30 -5.09
CA LEU A 164 -14.52 -9.00 -4.81
C LEU A 164 -16.05 -9.09 -4.80
N MET A 165 -16.64 -9.72 -5.81
CA MET A 165 -18.10 -9.91 -5.91
C MET A 165 -18.69 -10.68 -4.71
N ASP A 166 -17.97 -11.68 -4.19
CA ASP A 166 -18.42 -12.49 -3.07
C ASP A 166 -18.58 -11.71 -1.76
N TYR A 167 -17.84 -10.61 -1.62
CA TYR A 167 -17.82 -9.79 -0.41
C TYR A 167 -18.56 -8.45 -0.55
N LEU A 168 -19.13 -8.16 -1.72
CA LEU A 168 -19.99 -6.99 -1.89
C LEU A 168 -21.29 -7.17 -1.09
N GLU A 169 -21.33 -6.52 0.08
CA GLU A 169 -22.50 -6.43 0.96
C GLU A 169 -23.76 -5.83 0.29
N HIS A 170 -24.93 -6.07 0.89
CA HIS A 170 -26.22 -5.52 0.46
C HIS A 170 -26.44 -4.05 0.85
N LYS A 171 -25.41 -3.20 0.77
CA LYS A 171 -25.53 -1.75 0.98
C LYS A 171 -25.56 -1.00 -0.35
N PRO A 172 -26.16 0.21 -0.42
CA PRO A 172 -26.37 0.93 -1.69
C PRO A 172 -25.11 1.07 -2.54
N ALA A 173 -24.01 1.57 -1.97
CA ALA A 173 -22.73 1.76 -2.68
C ALA A 173 -22.22 0.48 -3.37
N HIS A 174 -22.33 -0.67 -2.70
CA HIS A 174 -21.89 -1.95 -3.25
C HIS A 174 -22.82 -2.47 -4.35
N ARG A 175 -24.14 -2.27 -4.19
CA ARG A 175 -25.13 -2.64 -5.22
C ARG A 175 -24.95 -1.83 -6.49
N ASP A 176 -24.68 -0.54 -6.36
CA ASP A 176 -24.43 0.34 -7.50
C ASP A 176 -23.13 -0.09 -8.19
N PHE A 177 -22.07 -0.40 -7.43
CA PHE A 177 -20.81 -0.88 -7.97
C PHE A 177 -20.93 -2.22 -8.73
N LEU A 178 -21.84 -3.13 -8.34
CA LEU A 178 -22.08 -4.38 -9.06
C LEU A 178 -22.39 -4.16 -10.55
N ASN A 179 -23.04 -3.06 -10.91
CA ASN A 179 -23.37 -2.73 -12.30
C ASN A 179 -22.12 -2.50 -13.17
N ALA A 180 -21.00 -2.07 -12.56
CA ALA A 180 -19.75 -1.83 -13.25
C ALA A 180 -18.89 -3.09 -13.45
N ILE A 181 -19.19 -4.19 -12.74
CA ILE A 181 -18.36 -5.41 -12.74
C ILE A 181 -18.17 -6.00 -14.14
N GLY A 182 -19.22 -6.00 -14.96
CA GLY A 182 -19.13 -6.49 -16.34
C GLY A 182 -18.11 -5.72 -17.17
N HIS A 183 -18.10 -4.38 -17.03
CA HIS A 183 -17.12 -3.52 -17.69
C HIS A 183 -15.70 -3.74 -17.14
N LEU A 184 -15.54 -3.83 -15.81
CA LEU A 184 -14.23 -4.04 -15.19
C LEU A 184 -13.60 -5.38 -15.59
N LYS A 185 -14.40 -6.43 -15.78
CA LYS A 185 -13.92 -7.71 -16.35
C LYS A 185 -13.36 -7.55 -17.75
N PHE A 186 -14.04 -6.76 -18.59
CA PHE A 186 -13.57 -6.46 -19.94
C PHE A 186 -12.24 -5.69 -19.90
N VAL A 187 -12.16 -4.64 -19.08
CA VAL A 187 -10.93 -3.84 -18.91
C VAL A 187 -9.77 -4.71 -18.42
N GLN A 188 -9.99 -5.58 -17.43
CA GLN A 188 -8.93 -6.44 -16.91
C GLN A 188 -8.41 -7.40 -17.98
N ARG A 189 -9.28 -7.95 -18.82
CA ARG A 189 -8.87 -8.82 -19.93
C ARG A 189 -7.96 -8.09 -20.91
N GLU A 190 -8.33 -6.88 -21.31
CA GLU A 190 -7.48 -6.05 -22.19
C GLU A 190 -6.14 -5.70 -21.53
N ALA A 191 -6.16 -5.34 -20.24
CA ALA A 191 -4.96 -5.03 -19.48
C ALA A 191 -3.98 -6.21 -19.43
N LEU A 192 -4.48 -7.44 -19.21
CA LEU A 192 -3.66 -8.66 -19.16
C LEU A 192 -2.99 -8.99 -20.50
N GLU A 193 -3.58 -8.55 -21.62
CA GLU A 193 -3.02 -8.73 -22.97
C GLU A 193 -2.03 -7.62 -23.35
N SER A 194 -1.98 -6.53 -22.58
CA SER A 194 -1.09 -5.39 -22.82
C SER A 194 0.37 -5.71 -22.48
N GLU A 195 1.31 -5.04 -23.16
CA GLU A 195 2.75 -5.19 -22.90
C GLU A 195 3.16 -4.86 -21.45
N ALA A 196 2.38 -4.02 -20.75
CA ALA A 196 2.65 -3.67 -19.37
C ALA A 196 2.53 -4.87 -18.40
N LEU A 197 1.66 -5.83 -18.72
CA LEU A 197 1.34 -6.98 -17.87
C LEU A 197 1.70 -8.34 -18.49
N LYS A 198 1.59 -8.50 -19.81
CA LYS A 198 1.73 -9.79 -20.52
C LYS A 198 3.04 -10.54 -20.23
N GLY A 199 4.13 -9.81 -19.97
CA GLY A 199 5.44 -10.39 -19.63
C GLY A 199 5.75 -10.44 -18.13
N ARG A 200 4.82 -10.02 -17.25
CA ARG A 200 5.07 -9.93 -15.81
C ARG A 200 5.12 -11.33 -15.19
N ARG A 201 6.12 -11.54 -14.34
CA ARG A 201 6.30 -12.78 -13.56
C ARG A 201 6.01 -12.53 -12.09
N ALA A 202 5.67 -13.58 -11.35
CA ALA A 202 5.55 -13.51 -9.90
C ALA A 202 6.88 -13.09 -9.26
N LEU A 203 6.83 -12.21 -8.27
CA LEU A 203 7.96 -11.75 -7.46
C LEU A 203 8.73 -12.90 -6.83
N GLY A 204 8.04 -13.98 -6.45
CA GLY A 204 8.64 -15.19 -5.88
C GLY A 204 9.11 -16.24 -6.90
N SER A 205 8.82 -16.03 -8.20
CA SER A 205 9.33 -16.93 -9.23
C SER A 205 10.79 -16.61 -9.50
N ILE A 206 11.68 -17.46 -8.97
CA ILE A 206 13.14 -17.35 -9.12
C ILE A 206 13.48 -17.16 -10.60
N GLY A 207 14.23 -16.09 -10.89
CA GLY A 207 15.07 -15.98 -12.08
C GLY A 207 16.40 -16.68 -11.83
#